data_AF-A0A352YTN5-F1
#
_entry.id   AF-A0A352YTN5-F1
#
_cell.length_a   1.000
_cell.length_b   1.000
_cell.length_c   1.000
_cell.angle_alpha   90.00
_cell.angle_beta   90.00
_cell.angle_gamma   90.00
#
_symmetry.space_group_name_H-M   'P 1'
#
loop_
_entity.id
_entity.type
_entity.pdbx_description
1 polymer ?
#
loop_
_entity_poly.entity_id
_entity_poly.type
_entity_poly.pdbx_seq_one_letter_code
_entity_poly.pdbx_strand_id
1 'polypeptide(L)'
;MADPVNAQDAATKTYVDNALKTFVFSLPNNFYGIVSDIDGNFYPTIKIGTQIWMSVNLKTTKYNDEAPIPLVTDNTAWFNLTSPVYCWYNNN
;
A
#
# COMPACT_ATOMS: atom_id res chain seq x y z
N MET A 1 -10.14 23.83 13.36
CA MET A 1 -11.08 23.16 12.43
C MET A 1 -12.08 22.44 13.31
N ALA A 2 -13.40 22.59 13.07
CA ALA A 2 -14.41 22.09 13.99
C ALA A 2 -14.51 20.56 13.93
N ASP A 3 -14.64 19.92 15.10
CA ASP A 3 -14.84 18.48 15.22
C ASP A 3 -16.30 18.14 14.86
N PRO A 4 -16.56 17.02 14.17
CA PRO A 4 -17.92 16.57 13.88
C PRO A 4 -18.61 16.20 15.19
N VAL A 5 -19.69 16.92 15.50
CA VAL A 5 -20.44 16.80 16.77
C VAL A 5 -21.59 15.80 16.70
N ASN A 6 -21.95 15.31 15.50
CA ASN A 6 -23.03 14.36 15.27
C ASN A 6 -22.54 13.13 14.49
N ALA A 7 -23.12 11.95 14.78
CA ALA A 7 -22.74 10.66 14.17
C ALA A 7 -22.95 10.55 12.65
N GLN A 8 -23.61 11.54 12.04
CA GLN A 8 -23.87 11.61 10.59
C GLN A 8 -23.19 12.82 9.94
N ASP A 9 -22.44 13.62 10.71
CA ASP A 9 -21.74 14.77 10.16
C ASP A 9 -20.63 14.31 9.21
N ALA A 10 -20.58 14.88 8.02
CA ALA A 10 -19.56 14.57 7.05
C ALA A 10 -18.24 15.19 7.53
N ALA A 11 -17.40 14.37 8.17
CA ALA A 11 -16.07 14.79 8.57
C ALA A 11 -15.30 15.30 7.34
N THR A 12 -14.70 16.49 7.46
CA THR A 12 -13.81 17.00 6.41
C THR A 12 -12.66 16.00 6.19
N LYS A 13 -12.17 15.87 4.96
CA LYS A 13 -11.02 15.00 4.65
C LYS A 13 -9.84 15.25 5.60
N THR A 14 -9.57 16.51 5.94
CA THR A 14 -8.54 16.91 6.90
C THR A 14 -8.78 16.37 8.32
N TYR A 15 -10.04 16.24 8.77
CA TYR A 15 -10.36 15.72 10.11
C TYR A 15 -10.10 14.22 10.15
N VAL A 16 -10.57 13.50 9.13
CA VAL A 16 -10.31 12.05 9.00
C VAL A 16 -8.80 11.79 8.89
N ASP A 17 -8.09 12.59 8.08
CA ASP A 17 -6.64 12.46 7.92
C ASP A 17 -5.88 12.77 9.23
N ASN A 18 -6.31 13.77 10.01
CA ASN A 18 -5.70 14.08 11.30
C ASN A 18 -6.04 13.03 12.38
N ALA A 19 -7.28 12.56 12.42
CA ALA A 19 -7.70 11.48 13.32
C ALA A 19 -6.92 10.20 13.02
N LEU A 20 -6.71 9.87 11.73
CA LEU A 20 -5.92 8.72 11.31
C LEU A 20 -4.42 8.89 11.61
N LYS A 21 -3.86 10.09 11.43
CA LYS A 21 -2.48 10.42 11.85
C LYS A 21 -2.27 10.27 13.36
N THR A 22 -3.30 10.55 14.15
CA THR A 22 -3.22 10.49 15.63
C THR A 22 -3.44 9.07 16.15
N PHE A 23 -4.25 8.26 15.46
CA PHE A 23 -4.51 6.86 15.83
C PHE A 23 -3.46 5.86 15.33
N VAL A 24 -2.69 6.22 14.29
CA VAL A 24 -1.70 5.34 13.67
C VAL A 24 -0.30 5.96 13.82
N PHE A 25 0.42 5.52 14.85
CA PHE A 25 1.73 6.02 15.27
C PHE A 25 2.86 5.58 14.31
N SER A 26 2.75 5.80 12.99
CA SER A 26 3.88 5.64 12.06
C SER A 26 3.64 6.19 10.64
N LEU A 27 2.63 7.04 10.41
CA LEU A 27 2.40 7.55 9.05
C LEU A 27 3.45 8.61 8.68
N PRO A 28 3.97 8.59 7.44
CA PRO A 28 4.94 9.57 7.00
C PRO A 28 4.36 10.99 7.04
N ASN A 29 5.20 11.99 7.30
CA ASN A 29 4.79 13.40 7.47
C ASN A 29 4.01 13.98 6.26
N ASN A 30 4.13 13.37 5.08
CA ASN A 30 3.40 13.70 3.84
C ASN A 30 2.29 12.69 3.49
N PHE A 31 1.72 11.99 4.48
CA PHE A 31 0.65 11.02 4.27
C PHE A 31 -0.51 11.61 3.46
N TYR A 32 -0.88 10.91 2.40
CA TYR A 32 -1.92 11.31 1.46
C TYR A 32 -3.13 10.37 1.49
N GLY A 33 -2.90 9.08 1.75
CA GLY A 33 -3.92 8.04 1.80
C GLY A 33 -3.31 6.63 1.87
N ILE A 34 -4.17 5.62 1.83
CA ILE A 34 -3.78 4.19 1.84
C ILE A 34 -4.25 3.54 0.54
N VAL A 35 -3.39 2.72 -0.06
CA VAL A 35 -3.74 1.77 -1.12
C VAL A 35 -3.70 0.36 -0.52
N SER A 36 -4.59 -0.52 -0.96
CA SER A 36 -4.60 -1.94 -0.57
C SER A 36 -4.47 -2.85 -1.79
N ASP A 37 -3.80 -3.99 -1.63
CA ASP A 37 -3.79 -5.05 -2.65
C ASP A 37 -4.78 -6.19 -2.34
N ILE A 38 -4.82 -7.17 -3.24
CA ILE A 38 -5.68 -8.36 -3.15
C ILE A 38 -5.29 -9.30 -1.99
N ASP A 39 -4.09 -9.17 -1.46
CA ASP A 39 -3.61 -9.93 -0.29
C ASP A 39 -3.93 -9.23 1.03
N GLY A 40 -4.58 -8.06 0.99
CA GLY A 40 -4.92 -7.28 2.17
C GLY A 40 -3.73 -6.50 2.76
N ASN A 41 -2.63 -6.34 2.01
CA ASN A 41 -1.55 -5.46 2.42
C ASN A 41 -1.97 -4.01 2.26
N PHE A 42 -1.59 -3.16 3.22
CA PHE A 42 -1.83 -1.72 3.18
C PHE A 42 -0.54 -0.94 2.92
N TYR A 43 -0.62 0.02 2.00
CA TYR A 43 0.49 0.82 1.51
C TYR A 43 0.19 2.30 1.76
N PRO A 44 0.85 2.94 2.74
CA PRO A 44 0.75 4.39 2.90
C PRO A 44 1.27 5.09 1.66
N THR A 45 0.61 6.16 1.26
CA THR A 45 1.01 6.99 0.13
C THR A 45 1.42 8.37 0.60
N ILE A 46 2.37 8.98 -0.11
CA ILE A 46 2.88 10.32 0.10
C ILE A 46 2.85 11.12 -1.19
N LYS A 47 2.66 12.43 -1.08
CA LYS A 47 2.77 13.33 -2.24
C LYS A 47 4.22 13.81 -2.41
N ILE A 48 4.80 13.61 -3.59
CA ILE A 48 6.11 14.13 -3.98
C ILE A 48 5.93 14.94 -5.27
N GLY A 49 6.17 16.25 -5.20
CA GLY A 49 5.85 17.18 -6.29
C GLY A 49 4.34 17.18 -6.59
N THR A 50 3.98 16.82 -7.82
CA THR A 50 2.58 16.72 -8.28
C THR A 50 2.00 15.31 -8.21
N GLN A 51 2.82 14.30 -7.91
CA GLN A 51 2.46 12.89 -7.97
C GLN A 51 2.31 12.29 -6.57
N ILE A 52 1.50 11.23 -6.47
CA ILE A 52 1.28 10.46 -5.25
C ILE A 52 1.98 9.11 -5.43
N TRP A 53 2.83 8.76 -4.46
CA TRP A 53 3.67 7.57 -4.48
C TRP A 53 3.40 6.72 -3.24
N MET A 54 3.56 5.40 -3.34
CA MET A 54 3.63 4.54 -2.15
C MET A 54 4.94 4.81 -1.39
N SER A 55 4.90 4.84 -0.07
CA SER A 55 6.10 5.03 0.77
C SER A 55 6.85 3.72 1.05
N VAL A 56 6.33 2.58 0.59
CA VAL A 56 6.92 1.24 0.73
C VAL A 56 6.71 0.44 -0.56
N ASN A 57 7.51 -0.61 -0.76
CA ASN A 57 7.41 -1.47 -1.95
C ASN A 57 6.13 -2.30 -1.97
N LEU A 58 5.60 -2.53 -3.18
CA LEU A 58 4.51 -3.48 -3.41
C LEU A 58 4.96 -4.91 -3.09
N LYS A 59 4.10 -5.67 -2.40
CA LYS A 59 4.37 -7.06 -1.98
C LYS A 59 3.20 -8.02 -2.27
N THR A 60 2.43 -7.74 -3.32
CA THR A 60 1.34 -8.61 -3.79
C THR A 60 1.90 -9.93 -4.31
N THR A 61 1.20 -11.02 -4.00
CA THR A 61 1.53 -12.41 -4.33
C THR A 61 0.43 -13.07 -5.16
N LYS A 62 -0.63 -12.34 -5.50
CA LYS A 62 -1.73 -12.78 -6.36
C LYS A 62 -2.07 -11.76 -7.43
N TYR A 63 -2.61 -12.26 -8.53
CA TYR A 63 -3.28 -11.48 -9.57
C TYR A 63 -4.67 -11.03 -9.12
N ASN A 64 -5.32 -10.19 -9.92
CA ASN A 64 -6.66 -9.66 -9.65
C ASN A 64 -7.79 -10.70 -9.77
N ASP A 65 -7.49 -11.88 -10.31
CA ASP A 65 -8.36 -13.06 -10.38
C ASP A 65 -8.07 -14.08 -9.27
N GLU A 66 -7.31 -13.66 -8.24
CA GLU A 66 -6.84 -14.48 -7.12
C GLU A 66 -5.82 -15.55 -7.48
N ALA A 67 -5.42 -15.69 -8.76
CA ALA A 67 -4.39 -16.65 -9.12
C ALA A 67 -3.03 -16.27 -8.48
N PRO A 68 -2.30 -17.23 -7.90
CA PRO A 68 -1.03 -16.95 -7.26
C PRO A 68 0.04 -16.59 -8.29
N ILE A 69 0.87 -15.60 -7.96
CA ILE A 69 2.12 -15.29 -8.65
C ILE A 69 3.21 -16.16 -8.00
N PRO A 70 3.89 -17.06 -8.72
CA PRO A 70 4.88 -17.93 -8.10
C PRO A 70 6.10 -17.17 -7.56
N LEU A 71 6.56 -17.54 -6.36
CA LEU A 71 7.84 -17.10 -5.79
C LEU A 71 8.98 -17.94 -6.39
N VAL A 72 9.94 -17.31 -7.04
CA VAL A 72 11.12 -17.99 -7.61
C VAL A 72 12.38 -17.26 -7.16
N THR A 73 13.26 -17.95 -6.44
CA THR A 73 14.54 -17.38 -5.94
C THR A 73 15.75 -17.93 -6.67
N ASP A 74 15.58 -19.03 -7.42
CA ASP A 74 16.63 -19.65 -8.21
C ASP A 74 16.78 -18.98 -9.59
N ASN A 75 18.00 -18.60 -9.93
CA ASN A 75 18.29 -17.87 -11.18
C ASN A 75 18.05 -18.72 -12.43
N THR A 76 18.34 -20.02 -12.37
CA THR A 76 18.17 -20.92 -13.51
C THR A 76 16.68 -21.18 -13.76
N ALA A 77 15.90 -21.41 -12.71
CA ALA A 77 14.45 -21.52 -12.79
C ALA A 77 13.84 -20.22 -13.34
N TRP A 78 14.26 -19.06 -12.82
CA TRP A 78 13.78 -17.76 -13.29
C TRP A 78 14.03 -17.54 -14.78
N PHE A 79 15.26 -17.82 -15.24
CA PHE A 79 15.64 -17.63 -16.65
C PHE A 79 14.82 -18.49 -17.62
N ASN A 80 14.39 -19.67 -17.19
CA ASN A 80 13.66 -20.61 -18.04
C ASN A 80 12.15 -20.40 -18.08
N LEU A 81 11.61 -19.52 -17.23
CA LEU A 81 10.17 -19.26 -17.16
C LEU A 81 9.72 -18.24 -18.20
N THR A 82 8.61 -18.53 -18.85
CA THR A 82 7.89 -17.59 -19.73
C THR A 82 6.66 -16.98 -19.06
N SER A 83 6.26 -17.53 -17.92
CA SER A 83 5.18 -17.01 -17.09
C SER A 83 5.70 -15.99 -16.07
N PRO A 84 4.90 -14.99 -15.67
CA PRO A 84 5.36 -14.01 -14.69
C PRO A 84 5.53 -14.64 -13.31
N VAL A 85 6.58 -14.22 -12.60
CA VAL A 85 6.96 -14.67 -11.26
C VAL A 85 7.49 -13.49 -10.44
N TYR A 86 7.62 -13.66 -9.12
CA TYR A 86 8.17 -12.63 -8.24
C TYR A 86 9.30 -13.18 -7.33
N CYS A 87 10.15 -12.29 -6.83
CA CYS A 87 11.13 -12.56 -5.78
C CYS A 87 11.22 -11.37 -4.82
N TRP A 88 11.70 -11.63 -3.61
CA TRP A 88 12.00 -10.57 -2.65
C TRP A 88 13.36 -9.95 -2.94
N TYR A 89 13.52 -8.70 -2.51
CA TYR A 89 14.82 -8.05 -2.58
C TYR A 89 15.83 -8.89 -1.79
N ASN A 90 16.92 -9.29 -2.45
CA ASN A 90 17.95 -10.16 -1.89
C ASN A 90 17.49 -11.59 -1.51
N ASN A 91 16.36 -12.07 -2.06
CA ASN A 91 15.80 -13.41 -1.79
C ASN A 91 15.58 -13.73 -0.29
N ASN A 92 15.40 -12.72 0.55
CA ASN A 92 15.21 -12.83 2.00
C ASN A 92 13.92 -12.16 2.47
#